data_AF-A0AAW4BI47-F1
#
_entry.id   AF-A0AAW4BI47-F1
#
_cell.length_a   1.000
_cell.length_b   1.000
_cell.length_c   1.000
_cell.angle_alpha   90.00
_cell.angle_beta   90.00
_cell.angle_gamma   90.00
#
_symmetry.space_group_name_H-M   'P 1'
#
loop_
_entity.id
_entity.type
_entity.pdbx_description
1 polymer ?
#
loop_
_entity_poly.entity_id
_entity_poly.type
_entity_poly.pdbx_seq_one_letter_code
_entity_poly.pdbx_strand_id
1 'polypeptide(L)'
;AHIHTHIQKSLFDNIKYENTQIIYSTHSSHISEVSNVKNMNIIGLVDGTCEVFQPAKGLTNEQTGFVQRYLDAIRSNLLFARSVILVEGDAEEILIPVLFKKSTGLSL
;
A
#
# COMPACT_ATOMS: atom_id res chain seq x y z
N ALA A 1 -1.52 18.50 1.74
CA ALA A 1 -2.00 18.31 0.35
C ALA A 1 -1.54 19.49 -0.50
N HIS A 2 -1.31 19.34 -1.81
CA HIS A 2 -0.69 20.32 -2.74
C HIS A 2 0.85 20.44 -2.81
N ILE A 3 1.60 19.52 -2.22
CA ILE A 3 3.06 19.47 -2.38
C ILE A 3 3.41 18.43 -3.44
N HIS A 4 4.36 18.73 -4.34
CA HIS A 4 4.85 17.76 -5.34
C HIS A 4 5.34 16.46 -4.65
N THR A 5 5.06 15.29 -5.23
CA THR A 5 5.31 13.97 -4.62
C THR A 5 6.75 13.78 -4.13
N HIS A 6 7.73 14.29 -4.89
CA HIS A 6 9.15 14.30 -4.47
C HIS A 6 9.42 15.07 -3.17
N ILE A 7 8.74 16.21 -2.97
CA ILE A 7 8.93 17.04 -1.77
C ILE A 7 8.22 16.40 -0.57
N GLN A 8 7.06 15.76 -0.79
CA GLN A 8 6.42 14.96 0.26
C GLN A 8 7.38 13.87 0.74
N LYS A 9 7.91 13.05 -0.18
CA LYS A 9 8.87 11.98 0.10
C LYS A 9 10.10 12.49 0.87
N SER A 10 10.73 13.56 0.40
CA SER A 10 11.89 14.16 1.05
C SER A 10 11.58 14.70 2.47
N LEU A 11 10.41 15.31 2.67
CA LEU A 11 9.96 15.70 4.01
C LEU A 11 9.84 14.47 4.92
N PHE A 12 9.16 13.40 4.48
CA PHE A 12 8.99 12.18 5.29
C PHE A 12 10.31 11.50 5.64
N ASP A 13 11.28 11.48 4.72
CA ASP A 13 12.60 10.90 4.97
C ASP A 13 13.43 11.73 5.97
N ASN A 14 13.26 13.06 5.96
CA ASN A 14 14.05 14.01 6.77
C ASN A 14 13.37 14.42 8.10
N ILE A 15 12.17 13.92 8.41
CA ILE A 15 11.44 14.23 9.65
C ILE A 15 11.99 13.46 10.89
N LYS A 16 13.09 12.72 10.75
CA LYS A 16 13.76 12.05 11.88
C LYS A 16 14.47 13.04 12.80
N TYR A 17 13.72 13.62 13.73
CA TYR A 17 14.27 14.35 14.87
C TYR A 17 14.61 13.37 16.00
N GLU A 18 15.79 13.50 16.60
CA GLU A 18 16.12 12.71 17.79
C GLU A 18 15.14 13.02 18.93
N ASN A 19 14.72 11.99 19.67
CA ASN A 19 13.77 12.05 20.79
C ASN A 19 12.35 12.59 20.50
N THR A 20 11.86 12.53 19.26
CA THR A 20 10.47 12.93 18.94
C THR A 20 9.68 11.79 18.31
N GLN A 21 8.54 11.42 18.90
CA GLN A 21 7.57 10.52 18.28
C GLN A 21 6.65 11.33 17.36
N ILE A 22 6.53 10.90 16.11
CA ILE A 22 5.74 11.60 15.09
C ILE A 22 4.68 10.66 14.57
N ILE A 23 3.41 11.06 14.75
CA ILE A 23 2.24 10.32 14.29
C ILE A 23 1.53 11.20 13.25
N TYR A 24 1.29 10.65 12.07
CA TYR A 24 0.59 11.34 11.00
C TYR A 24 -0.41 10.38 10.33
N SER A 25 -1.49 10.93 9.80
CA SER A 25 -2.45 10.21 8.97
C SER A 25 -2.35 10.71 7.53
N THR A 26 -2.49 9.80 6.57
CA THR A 26 -2.44 10.14 5.15
C THR A 26 -3.40 9.27 4.36
N HIS A 27 -4.05 9.86 3.38
CA HIS A 27 -4.76 9.13 2.32
C HIS A 27 -3.91 9.00 1.05
N SER A 28 -2.69 9.55 1.04
CA SER A 28 -1.77 9.47 -0.10
C SER A 28 -1.06 8.12 -0.10
N SER A 29 -1.30 7.33 -1.14
CA SER A 29 -0.57 6.09 -1.40
C SER A 29 0.94 6.34 -1.53
N HIS A 30 1.34 7.47 -2.12
CA HIS A 30 2.74 7.85 -2.30
C HIS A 30 3.48 8.12 -0.98
N ILE A 31 2.81 8.65 0.05
CA ILE A 31 3.43 8.87 1.37
C ILE A 31 3.56 7.53 2.11
N SER A 32 2.55 6.68 1.97
CA SER A 32 2.54 5.36 2.58
C SER A 32 3.53 4.39 1.92
N GLU A 33 3.87 4.62 0.65
CA GLU A 33 4.89 3.89 -0.10
C GLU A 33 6.31 4.13 0.41
N VAL A 34 6.58 5.31 0.97
CA VAL A 34 7.87 5.58 1.64
C VAL A 34 7.88 5.08 3.08
N SER A 35 6.71 4.74 3.62
CA SER A 35 6.57 4.35 5.01
C SER A 35 6.94 2.87 5.17
N ASN A 36 7.80 2.58 6.15
CA ASN A 36 8.15 1.20 6.49
C ASN A 36 6.89 0.44 6.96
N VAL A 37 6.63 -0.76 6.41
CA VAL A 37 5.45 -1.58 6.75
C VAL A 37 5.34 -1.90 8.24
N LYS A 38 6.44 -1.84 8.99
CA LYS A 38 6.42 -2.00 10.47
C LYS A 38 5.87 -0.79 11.22
N ASN A 39 5.92 0.38 10.61
CA ASN A 39 5.63 1.66 11.24
C ASN A 39 4.31 2.27 10.72
N MET A 40 3.53 1.51 9.95
CA MET A 40 2.24 1.96 9.42
C MET A 40 1.09 1.16 10.04
N ASN A 41 -0.07 1.80 10.21
CA ASN A 41 -1.32 1.11 10.52
C ASN A 41 -2.36 1.55 9.48
N ILE A 42 -3.10 0.59 8.95
CA ILE A 42 -4.16 0.82 7.98
C ILE A 42 -5.48 0.76 8.73
N ILE A 43 -6.31 1.77 8.55
CA ILE A 43 -7.64 1.84 9.16
C ILE A 43 -8.66 1.60 8.05
N GLY A 44 -9.52 0.59 8.23
CA GLY A 44 -10.51 0.18 7.25
C GLY A 44 -11.87 -0.10 7.90
N LEU A 45 -12.94 0.06 7.13
CA LEU A 45 -14.29 -0.31 7.54
C LEU A 45 -14.59 -1.73 7.02
N VAL A 46 -14.81 -2.67 7.94
CA VAL A 46 -15.18 -4.06 7.63
C VAL A 46 -16.51 -4.36 8.31
N ASP A 47 -17.51 -4.77 7.54
CA ASP A 47 -18.86 -5.12 8.01
C ASP A 47 -19.50 -4.07 8.95
N GLY A 48 -19.27 -2.79 8.66
CA GLY A 48 -19.79 -1.67 9.44
C GLY A 48 -19.00 -1.36 10.72
N THR A 49 -17.90 -2.07 10.97
CA THR A 49 -16.99 -1.85 12.10
C THR A 49 -15.65 -1.29 11.64
N CYS A 50 -15.07 -0.41 12.46
CA CYS A 50 -13.76 0.17 12.18
C CYS A 50 -12.66 -0.76 12.71
N GLU A 51 -11.86 -1.30 11.80
CA GLU A 51 -10.77 -2.21 12.11
C GLU A 51 -9.41 -1.60 11.77
N VAL A 52 -8.39 -2.04 12.49
CA VAL A 52 -7.00 -1.59 12.30
C VAL A 52 -6.13 -2.78 11.90
N PHE A 53 -5.46 -2.64 10.77
CA PHE A 53 -4.59 -3.65 10.19
C PHE A 53 -3.14 -3.18 10.27
N GLN A 54 -2.29 -4.06 10.79
CA GLN A 54 -0.85 -3.84 10.88
C GLN A 54 -0.16 -4.82 9.91
N PRO A 55 0.32 -4.36 8.73
CA PRO A 55 0.85 -5.25 7.69
C PRO A 55 2.01 -6.15 8.15
N ALA A 56 2.80 -5.70 9.12
CA ALA A 56 3.91 -6.50 9.66
C ALA A 56 3.49 -7.51 10.74
N LYS A 57 2.22 -7.52 11.16
CA LYS A 57 1.75 -8.37 12.27
C LYS A 57 1.88 -9.85 11.91
N GLY A 58 2.65 -10.58 12.72
CA GLY A 58 2.87 -12.03 12.52
C GLY A 58 3.95 -12.39 11.50
N LEU A 59 4.65 -11.39 10.92
CA LEU A 59 5.79 -11.63 10.03
C LEU A 59 7.11 -11.61 10.79
N THR A 60 8.05 -12.46 10.39
CA THR A 60 9.44 -12.35 10.86
C THR A 60 10.13 -11.12 10.27
N ASN A 61 11.26 -10.71 10.83
CA ASN A 61 12.03 -9.57 10.31
C ASN A 61 12.44 -9.76 8.84
N GLU A 62 12.81 -10.99 8.46
CA GLU A 62 13.19 -11.33 7.10
C GLU A 62 11.99 -11.27 6.14
N GLN A 63 10.87 -11.90 6.53
CA GLN A 63 9.62 -11.84 5.76
C GLN A 63 9.12 -10.41 5.59
N THR A 64 9.24 -9.60 6.63
CA THR A 64 8.86 -8.18 6.55
C THR A 64 9.72 -7.43 5.54
N GLY A 65 11.02 -7.75 5.46
CA GLY A 65 11.91 -7.19 4.43
C GLY A 65 11.52 -7.60 3.01
N PHE A 66 11.08 -8.85 2.80
CA PHE A 66 10.54 -9.28 1.51
C PHE A 66 9.25 -8.56 1.15
N VAL A 67 8.30 -8.46 2.08
CA VAL A 67 7.03 -7.76 1.86
C VAL A 67 7.26 -6.27 1.59
N GLN A 68 8.15 -5.61 2.33
CA GLN A 68 8.55 -4.23 2.06
C GLN A 68 9.07 -4.08 0.62
N ARG A 69 10.05 -4.90 0.22
CA ARG A 69 10.62 -4.85 -1.14
C ARG A 69 9.56 -5.10 -2.22
N TYR A 70 8.63 -6.01 -1.98
CA TYR A 70 7.57 -6.32 -2.93
C TYR A 70 6.58 -5.16 -3.08
N LEU A 71 6.19 -4.53 -1.96
CA LEU A 71 5.32 -3.35 -1.96
C LEU A 71 5.98 -2.11 -2.57
N ASP A 72 7.27 -1.91 -2.34
CA ASP A 72 8.06 -0.86 -2.98
C ASP A 72 8.15 -1.08 -4.52
N ALA A 73 8.16 -2.34 -4.97
CA ALA A 73 8.30 -2.70 -6.39
C ALA A 73 6.99 -2.63 -7.18
N ILE A 74 5.88 -3.11 -6.63
CA ILE A 74 4.56 -3.16 -7.31
C ILE A 74 3.72 -1.89 -7.06
N ARG A 75 4.28 -0.93 -6.32
CA ARG A 75 3.59 0.24 -5.72
C ARG A 75 2.59 -0.19 -4.65
N SER A 76 2.53 0.58 -3.56
CA SER A 76 1.66 0.35 -2.40
C SER A 76 0.14 0.31 -2.68
N ASN A 77 -0.29 0.35 -3.93
CA ASN A 77 -1.68 0.21 -4.34
C ASN A 77 -2.36 -1.02 -3.74
N LEU A 78 -1.63 -2.13 -3.53
CA LEU A 78 -2.18 -3.34 -2.92
C LEU A 78 -2.75 -3.08 -1.51
N LEU A 79 -2.07 -2.24 -0.71
CA LEU A 79 -2.51 -1.90 0.65
C LEU A 79 -3.71 -0.93 0.68
N PHE A 80 -3.99 -0.25 -0.42
CA PHE A 80 -5.08 0.73 -0.54
C PHE A 80 -6.20 0.30 -1.48
N ALA A 81 -6.05 -0.86 -2.13
CA ALA A 81 -7.05 -1.39 -3.03
C ALA A 81 -8.28 -1.85 -2.24
N ARG A 82 -9.48 -1.56 -2.78
CA ARG A 82 -10.72 -2.12 -2.24
C ARG A 82 -10.79 -3.63 -2.44
N SER A 83 -10.21 -4.11 -3.53
CA SER A 83 -10.19 -5.52 -3.91
C SER A 83 -8.96 -5.78 -4.76
N VAL A 84 -8.36 -6.95 -4.58
CA VAL A 84 -7.15 -7.38 -5.29
C VAL A 84 -7.42 -8.75 -5.88
N ILE A 85 -7.06 -8.92 -7.16
CA ILE A 85 -7.05 -10.22 -7.82
C ILE A 85 -5.58 -10.64 -7.88
N LEU A 86 -5.26 -11.76 -7.24
CA LEU A 86 -3.92 -12.35 -7.32
C LEU A 86 -3.86 -13.29 -8.52
N VAL A 87 -2.82 -13.15 -9.32
CA VAL A 87 -2.58 -13.92 -10.54
C VAL A 87 -1.22 -14.60 -10.47
N GLU A 88 -1.03 -15.70 -11.19
CA GLU A 88 0.23 -16.46 -11.16
C GLU A 88 1.33 -15.76 -11.98
N GLY A 89 0.98 -15.04 -13.05
CA GLY A 89 1.95 -14.31 -13.85
C GLY A 89 1.36 -13.33 -14.87
N ASP A 90 2.26 -12.67 -15.59
CA ASP A 90 1.99 -11.54 -16.49
C ASP A 90 0.93 -11.84 -17.55
N ALA A 91 0.86 -13.09 -18.01
CA ALA A 91 -0.13 -13.51 -18.99
C ALA A 91 -1.56 -13.32 -18.47
N GLU A 92 -1.82 -13.69 -17.21
CA GLU A 92 -3.11 -13.52 -16.56
C GLU A 92 -3.37 -12.06 -16.20
N GLU A 93 -2.35 -11.32 -15.77
CA GLU A 93 -2.44 -9.89 -15.48
C GLU A 93 -2.97 -9.10 -16.70
N ILE A 94 -2.52 -9.46 -17.90
CA ILE A 94 -2.98 -8.84 -19.15
C ILE A 94 -4.32 -9.43 -19.62
N LEU A 95 -4.51 -10.74 -19.49
CA LEU A 95 -5.66 -11.44 -20.05
C LEU A 95 -6.96 -11.20 -19.25
N ILE A 96 -6.91 -11.18 -17.92
CA ILE A 96 -8.08 -11.02 -17.06
C ILE A 96 -8.87 -9.73 -17.36
N PRO A 97 -8.23 -8.53 -17.46
CA PRO A 97 -8.93 -7.30 -17.84
C PRO A 97 -9.65 -7.41 -19.17
N VAL A 98 -9.04 -8.06 -20.15
CA VAL A 98 -9.61 -8.24 -21.50
C VAL A 98 -10.79 -9.20 -21.48
N LEU A 99 -10.68 -10.33 -20.77
CA LEU A 99 -11.75 -11.30 -20.64
C LEU A 99 -12.94 -10.73 -19.87
N PHE A 100 -12.69 -10.00 -18.79
CA PHE A 100 -13.74 -9.34 -18.02
C PHE A 100 -14.54 -8.38 -18.90
N LYS A 101 -13.84 -7.57 -19.70
CA LYS A 101 -14.46 -6.64 -20.65
C LYS A 101 -15.27 -7.35 -21.72
N LYS A 102 -14.80 -8.47 -22.25
CA LYS A 102 -15.56 -9.27 -23.22
C LYS A 102 -16.79 -9.94 -22.62
N SER A 103 -16.69 -10.41 -21.37
CA SER A 103 -17.78 -11.14 -20.72
C SER A 103 -18.88 -10.24 -20.18
N THR A 104 -18.52 -9.07 -19.65
CA THR A 104 -19.45 -8.18 -18.93
C THR A 104 -19.78 -6.91 -19.70
N GLY A 105 -18.99 -6.56 -20.72
CA GLY A 105 -19.06 -5.27 -21.41
C GLY A 105 -18.45 -4.10 -20.62
N LEU A 106 -17.98 -4.33 -19.39
CA LEU A 106 -17.42 -3.31 -18.50
C LEU A 106 -15.89 -3.40 -18.44
N SER A 107 -15.19 -2.26 -18.37
CA SER A 107 -13.74 -2.26 -18.13
C SER A 107 -13.45 -2.35 -16.63
N LEU A 108 -12.46 -3.17 -16.27
CA LEU A 108 -11.74 -3.05 -15.00
C LEU A 108 -10.87 -1.78 -15.01
#